data_AF-A0A8S1KN81-F1
#
_entry.id   AF-A0A8S1KN81-F1
#
_cell.length_a   1.000
_cell.length_b   1.000
_cell.length_c   1.000
_cell.angle_alpha   90.00
_cell.angle_beta   90.00
_cell.angle_gamma   90.00
#
_symmetry.space_group_name_H-M   'P 1'
#
loop_
_entity.id
_entity.type
_entity.pdbx_description
1 polymer ?
#
loop_
_entity_poly.entity_id
_entity_poly.type
_entity_poly.pdbx_seq_one_letter_code
_entity_poly.pdbx_strand_id
1 'polypeptide(L)'
;MQEVYEKYPSLCFSLRAFEDEITAKLAVQECAKHELLNPYPILISPNSIVAQFTITVAVLANSTIQISGLKLDETKFKSAHDLNDPTLKELLKLPMDKDSQKKRHLEQKQKA
;
A
#
# COMPACT_ATOMS: atom_id res chain seq x y z
N MET A 1 -21.22 4.17 -18.95
CA MET A 1 -20.68 2.84 -18.55
C MET A 1 -19.83 2.19 -19.64
N GLN A 2 -20.21 2.23 -20.92
CA GLN A 2 -19.40 1.63 -21.99
C GLN A 2 -17.95 2.12 -22.00
N GLU A 3 -17.73 3.44 -21.97
CA GLU A 3 -16.38 4.01 -21.94
C GLU A 3 -15.55 3.54 -20.71
N VAL A 4 -16.20 3.35 -19.56
CA VAL A 4 -15.54 2.82 -18.36
C VAL A 4 -15.13 1.37 -18.57
N TYR A 5 -16.01 0.53 -19.12
CA TYR A 5 -15.69 -0.87 -19.40
C TYR A 5 -14.58 -1.02 -20.45
N GLU A 6 -14.53 -0.14 -21.45
CA GLU A 6 -13.52 -0.17 -22.51
C GLU A 6 -12.16 0.34 -22.01
N LYS A 7 -12.12 1.45 -21.27
CA LYS A 7 -10.87 2.08 -20.81
C LYS A 7 -10.37 1.54 -19.47
N TYR A 8 -11.28 1.17 -18.57
CA TYR A 8 -11.02 0.81 -17.17
C TYR A 8 -11.83 -0.41 -16.71
N PRO A 9 -11.69 -1.60 -17.35
CA PRO A 9 -12.62 -2.72 -17.18
C PRO A 9 -12.93 -3.09 -15.72
N SER A 10 -11.90 -3.28 -14.92
CA SER A 10 -11.99 -3.57 -13.49
C SER A 10 -10.95 -2.78 -12.67
N LEU A 11 -10.44 -1.69 -13.26
CA LEU A 11 -9.38 -0.87 -12.67
C LEU A 11 -9.96 0.44 -12.15
N CYS A 12 -9.30 0.98 -11.14
CA CYS A 12 -9.67 2.28 -10.59
C CYS A 12 -9.43 3.38 -11.64
N PHE A 13 -10.28 4.40 -11.64
CA PHE A 13 -10.15 5.56 -12.52
C PHE A 13 -10.49 6.86 -11.79
N SER A 14 -10.12 7.99 -12.39
CA SER A 14 -10.46 9.32 -11.92
C SER A 14 -11.48 9.97 -12.86
N LEU A 15 -12.44 10.73 -12.30
CA LEU A 15 -13.38 11.52 -13.09
C LEU A 15 -12.70 12.55 -14.01
N ARG A 16 -11.45 12.93 -13.69
CA ARG A 16 -10.65 13.85 -14.53
C ARG A 16 -10.18 13.24 -15.84
N ALA A 17 -10.30 11.94 -16.02
CA ALA A 17 -9.87 11.25 -17.23
C ALA A 17 -10.94 11.23 -18.35
N PHE A 18 -12.13 11.78 -18.08
CA PHE A 18 -13.21 11.93 -19.05
C PHE A 18 -13.21 13.35 -19.62
N GLU A 19 -13.52 13.49 -20.91
CA GLU A 19 -13.56 14.80 -21.58
C GLU A 19 -14.77 15.62 -21.13
N ASP A 20 -15.93 14.98 -20.96
CA ASP A 20 -17.15 15.60 -20.46
C ASP A 20 -17.36 15.29 -18.96
N GLU A 21 -16.91 16.22 -18.12
CA GLU A 21 -17.01 16.11 -16.67
C GLU A 21 -18.47 16.13 -16.16
N ILE A 22 -19.38 16.83 -16.85
CA ILE A 22 -20.78 16.98 -16.42
C ILE A 22 -21.49 15.64 -16.59
N THR A 23 -21.36 15.04 -17.77
CA THR A 23 -21.96 13.73 -18.07
C THR A 23 -21.34 12.64 -17.19
N ALA A 24 -20.03 12.68 -16.97
CA ALA A 24 -19.34 11.72 -16.10
C ALA A 24 -19.87 11.77 -14.65
N LYS A 25 -20.06 12.96 -14.08
CA LYS A 25 -20.60 13.12 -12.71
C LYS A 25 -22.00 12.52 -12.57
N LEU A 26 -22.89 12.81 -13.52
CA LEU A 26 -24.25 12.28 -13.52
C LEU A 26 -24.25 10.75 -13.65
N ALA A 27 -23.47 10.22 -14.57
CA ALA A 27 -23.39 8.78 -14.80
C ALA A 27 -22.82 8.03 -13.59
N VAL A 28 -21.74 8.53 -12.98
CA VAL A 28 -21.10 7.88 -11.83
C VAL A 28 -22.02 7.88 -10.61
N GLN A 29 -22.79 8.94 -10.37
CA GLN A 29 -23.72 8.99 -9.24
C GLN A 29 -24.77 7.87 -9.32
N GLU A 30 -25.36 7.65 -10.50
CA GLU A 30 -26.33 6.58 -10.69
C GLU A 30 -25.68 5.20 -10.61
N CYS A 31 -24.49 5.04 -11.21
CA CYS A 31 -23.77 3.75 -11.18
C CYS A 31 -23.33 3.36 -9.76
N ALA A 32 -22.92 4.32 -8.93
CA ALA A 32 -22.59 4.06 -7.53
C ALA A 32 -23.83 3.68 -6.71
N LYS A 33 -24.96 4.34 -6.95
CA LYS A 33 -26.24 4.04 -6.29
C LYS A 33 -26.74 2.63 -6.57
N HIS A 34 -26.47 2.13 -7.77
CA HIS A 34 -26.83 0.77 -8.20
C HIS A 34 -25.70 -0.24 -8.03
N GLU A 35 -24.68 0.06 -7.24
CA GLU A 35 -23.55 -0.85 -6.91
C GLU A 35 -22.76 -1.35 -8.13
N LEU A 36 -22.82 -0.61 -9.25
CA LEU A 36 -22.02 -0.90 -10.44
C LEU A 36 -20.58 -0.38 -10.32
N LEU A 37 -20.37 0.61 -9.43
CA LEU A 37 -19.07 1.21 -9.15
C LEU A 37 -18.86 1.36 -7.65
N ASN A 38 -17.66 1.04 -7.17
CA ASN A 38 -17.27 1.26 -5.79
C ASN A 38 -16.59 2.63 -5.64
N PRO A 39 -17.19 3.60 -4.92
CA PRO A 39 -16.55 4.89 -4.68
C PRO A 39 -15.40 4.75 -3.68
N TYR A 40 -14.33 5.52 -3.90
CA TYR A 40 -13.23 5.71 -2.95
C TYR A 40 -13.40 7.08 -2.27
N PRO A 41 -14.07 7.15 -1.11
CA PRO A 41 -14.35 8.43 -0.46
C PRO A 41 -13.05 9.08 0.04
N ILE A 42 -13.01 10.41 -0.05
CA ILE A 42 -11.90 11.20 0.50
C ILE A 42 -12.08 11.28 2.01
N LEU A 43 -11.14 10.69 2.75
CA LEU A 43 -11.10 10.74 4.21
C LEU A 43 -10.15 11.85 4.65
N ILE A 44 -10.59 12.67 5.61
CA ILE A 44 -9.83 13.82 6.12
C ILE A 44 -9.68 13.67 7.64
N SER A 45 -8.45 13.80 8.14
CA SER A 45 -8.17 13.88 9.57
C SER A 45 -7.98 15.34 9.97
N PRO A 46 -8.92 15.95 10.72
CA PRO A 46 -8.79 17.34 11.13
C PRO A 46 -7.62 17.50 12.11
N ASN A 47 -6.79 18.52 11.88
CA ASN A 47 -5.70 18.95 12.76
C ASN A 47 -4.58 17.90 12.97
N SER A 48 -4.43 16.92 12.07
CA SER A 48 -3.37 15.91 12.15
C SER A 48 -2.70 15.69 10.79
N ILE A 49 -1.42 15.34 10.81
CA ILE A 49 -0.68 14.91 9.62
C ILE A 49 -0.84 13.41 9.47
N VAL A 50 -1.29 12.95 8.31
CA VAL A 50 -1.42 11.52 7.99
C VAL A 50 -0.26 11.10 7.08
N ALA A 51 0.48 10.09 7.50
CA ALA A 51 1.49 9.44 6.68
C ALA A 51 0.94 8.12 6.13
N GLN A 52 1.07 7.89 4.83
CA GLN A 52 0.66 6.65 4.16
C GLN A 52 1.83 6.10 3.34
N PHE A 53 2.12 4.81 3.53
CA PHE A 53 3.09 4.07 2.74
C PHE A 53 2.39 2.89 2.09
N THR A 54 2.37 2.87 0.76
CA THR A 54 1.80 1.78 -0.02
C THR A 54 2.92 1.01 -0.70
N ILE A 55 2.94 -0.31 -0.50
CA ILE A 55 3.89 -1.23 -1.11
C ILE A 55 3.14 -2.36 -1.80
N THR A 56 3.66 -2.86 -2.92
CA THR A 56 3.16 -4.08 -3.55
C THR A 56 4.19 -5.18 -3.35
N VAL A 57 3.76 -6.32 -2.82
CA VAL A 57 4.64 -7.45 -2.48
C VAL A 57 4.12 -8.72 -3.16
N ALA A 58 5.03 -9.47 -3.79
CA ALA A 58 4.78 -10.83 -4.23
C ALA A 58 5.25 -11.82 -3.16
N VAL A 59 4.34 -12.70 -2.73
CA VAL A 59 4.65 -13.82 -1.83
C VAL A 59 4.77 -15.08 -2.69
N LEU A 60 5.98 -15.58 -2.84
CA LEU A 60 6.28 -16.83 -3.53
C LEU A 60 6.48 -17.95 -2.50
N ALA A 61 6.59 -19.20 -2.97
CA ALA A 61 6.75 -20.36 -2.10
C ALA A 61 7.94 -20.23 -1.13
N ASN A 62 9.06 -19.68 -1.62
CA ASN A 62 10.31 -19.58 -0.86
C ASN A 62 10.69 -18.14 -0.51
N SER A 63 10.17 -17.14 -1.22
CA SER A 63 10.61 -15.75 -1.07
C SER A 63 9.49 -14.73 -1.08
N THR A 64 9.71 -13.64 -0.36
CA THR A 64 8.84 -12.46 -0.38
C THR A 64 9.58 -11.32 -1.06
N ILE A 65 9.04 -10.80 -2.17
CA ILE A 65 9.70 -9.78 -2.98
C ILE A 65 8.84 -8.52 -2.99
N GLN A 66 9.43 -7.39 -2.61
CA GLN A 66 8.81 -6.08 -2.81
C GLN A 66 8.92 -5.69 -4.29
N ILE A 67 7.79 -5.55 -4.96
CA ILE A 67 7.71 -5.15 -6.38
C ILE A 67 7.78 -3.63 -6.50
N SER A 68 7.03 -2.93 -5.64
CA SER A 68 6.91 -1.48 -5.67
C SER A 68 6.83 -0.90 -4.26
N GLY A 69 7.08 0.40 -4.15
CA GLY A 69 7.00 1.15 -2.91
C GLY A 69 8.03 2.27 -2.86
N LEU A 70 7.82 3.21 -1.94
CA LEU A 70 8.77 4.29 -1.73
C LEU A 70 10.00 3.79 -0.97
N LYS A 71 11.20 4.08 -1.50
CA LYS A 71 12.44 3.96 -0.72
C LYS A 71 12.50 5.11 0.27
N LEU A 72 12.17 4.83 1.52
CA LEU A 72 12.24 5.81 2.59
C LEU A 72 13.69 5.97 3.03
N ASP A 73 14.19 7.20 3.01
CA ASP A 73 15.48 7.53 3.59
C ASP A 73 15.28 7.92 5.06
N GLU A 74 15.50 6.96 5.95
CA GLU A 74 15.29 7.10 7.39
C GLU A 74 16.15 8.22 8.00
N THR A 75 17.29 8.55 7.39
CA THR A 75 18.20 9.58 7.90
C THR A 75 17.59 10.98 7.91
N LYS A 76 16.54 11.20 7.10
CA LYS A 76 15.84 12.47 6.99
C LYS A 76 14.79 12.69 8.09
N PHE A 77 14.48 11.65 8.87
CA PHE A 77 13.43 11.71 9.88
C PHE A 77 14.04 11.59 11.28
N LYS A 78 13.77 12.58 12.12
CA LYS A 78 14.12 12.54 13.55
C LYS A 78 12.85 12.50 14.36
N SER A 79 12.64 11.39 15.06
CA SER A 79 11.50 11.22 15.96
C SER A 79 11.94 11.54 17.39
N ALA A 80 11.07 12.22 18.15
CA ALA A 80 11.22 12.38 19.60
C ALA A 80 10.85 11.11 20.38
N HIS A 81 10.18 10.17 19.71
CA HIS A 81 9.72 8.91 20.29
C HIS A 81 10.48 7.74 19.68
N ASP A 82 10.89 6.79 20.53
CA ASP A 82 11.47 5.52 20.12
C ASP A 82 10.52 4.37 20.52
N LEU A 83 10.66 3.25 19.83
CA LEU A 83 9.97 2.01 20.19
C LEU A 83 10.59 1.50 21.50
N ASN A 84 9.79 1.14 22.50
CA ASN A 84 10.30 0.62 23.78
C ASN A 84 10.05 -0.88 23.98
N ASP A 85 9.21 -1.50 23.15
CA ASP A 85 8.91 -2.92 23.22
C ASP A 85 10.08 -3.76 22.66
N PRO A 86 10.74 -4.60 23.49
CA PRO A 86 11.84 -5.45 23.03
C PRO A 86 11.41 -6.45 21.97
N THR A 87 10.19 -7.00 22.06
CA THR A 87 9.67 -8.00 21.13
C THR A 87 9.51 -7.41 19.72
N LEU A 88 8.98 -6.19 19.66
CA LEU A 88 8.78 -5.47 18.40
C LEU A 88 10.12 -5.07 17.76
N LYS A 89 11.12 -4.69 18.57
CA LYS A 89 12.48 -4.39 18.06
C LYS A 89 13.13 -5.62 17.43
N GLU A 90 12.93 -6.80 18.00
CA GLU A 90 13.44 -8.05 17.42
C GLU A 90 12.74 -8.37 16.10
N LEU A 91 11.42 -8.22 16.04
CA LEU A 91 10.63 -8.46 14.83
C LEU A 91 11.04 -7.54 13.68
N LEU A 92 11.25 -6.25 13.93
CA LEU A 92 11.63 -5.28 12.89
C LEU A 92 13.05 -5.52 12.32
N LYS A 93 13.93 -6.18 13.07
CA LYS A 93 15.26 -6.57 12.58
C LYS A 93 15.21 -7.79 11.66
N LEU A 94 14.12 -8.55 11.68
CA LEU A 94 13.98 -9.72 10.82
C LEU A 94 13.79 -9.26 9.36
N PRO A 95 14.51 -9.89 8.42
CA PRO A 95 14.32 -9.58 7.02
C PRO A 95 12.96 -10.13 6.55
N MET A 96 12.33 -9.46 5.60
CA MET A 96 11.01 -9.85 5.09
C MET A 96 11.04 -11.16 4.29
N ASP A 97 12.21 -11.57 3.79
CA ASP A 97 12.40 -12.78 2.99
C ASP A 97 12.75 -14.01 3.85
N LYS A 98 12.01 -15.11 3.69
CA LYS A 98 12.13 -16.33 4.50
C LYS A 98 13.48 -17.03 4.33
N ASP A 99 14.05 -17.01 3.13
CA ASP A 99 15.36 -17.64 2.89
C ASP A 99 16.49 -16.86 3.57
N SER A 100 16.37 -15.53 3.63
CA SER A 100 17.29 -14.69 4.39
C SER A 100 17.14 -14.89 5.91
N GLN A 101 15.94 -15.20 6.41
CA GLN A 101 15.72 -15.59 7.81
C GLN A 101 16.36 -16.95 8.13
N LYS A 102 16.19 -17.95 7.26
CA LYS A 102 16.80 -19.29 7.42
C LYS A 102 18.33 -19.23 7.42
N LYS A 103 18.93 -18.45 6.50
CA LYS A 103 20.39 -18.25 6.46
C LYS A 103 20.91 -17.61 7.75
N ARG A 104 20.25 -16.55 8.24
CA ARG A 104 20.59 -15.91 9.52
C ARG A 104 20.49 -16.87 10.72
N HIS A 105 19.46 -17.72 10.75
CA HIS A 105 19.31 -18.71 11.82
C HIS A 105 20.39 -19.81 11.78
N LEU A 106 20.87 -20.19 10.60
CA LEU A 106 22.02 -21.09 10.44
C LEU A 106 23.33 -20.43 10.92
N GLU A 107 23.56 -19.17 10.57
CA GLU A 107 24.76 -18.41 10.98
C GLU A 107 24.79 -18.16 12.49
N GLN A 108 23.63 -17.93 13.11
CA GLN A 108 23.52 -17.78 14.57
C GLN A 108 23.79 -19.09 15.32
N LYS A 109 23.41 -20.24 14.75
CA LYS A 109 23.76 -21.57 15.30
C LYS A 109 25.22 -21.95 15.15
N GLN A 110 25.96 -21.36 14.20
CA GLN A 110 27.39 -21.63 14.00
C GLN A 110 28.31 -20.76 14.88
N LYS A 111 27.76 -19.73 15.52
CA LYS A 111 28.50 -18.81 16.41
C LYS A 111 28.24 -19.05 17.91
N ALA A 112 27.41 -20.04 18.23
CA ALA A 112 27.17 -20.56 19.58
C ALA A 112 27.84 -21.93 19.72
#